data_AF-A0A954A3B3-F1
#
_entry.id   AF-A0A954A3B3-F1
#
_cell.length_a   1.000
_cell.length_b   1.000
_cell.length_c   1.000
_cell.angle_alpha   90.00
_cell.angle_beta   90.00
_cell.angle_gamma   90.00
#
_symmetry.space_group_name_H-M   'P 1'
#
loop_
_entity.id
_entity.type
_entity.pdbx_description
1 polymer ?
#
loop_
_entity_poly.entity_id
_entity_poly.type
_entity_poly.pdbx_seq_one_letter_code
_entity_poly.pdbx_strand_id
1 'polypeptide(L)'
;MSRCQRSVLVVSSFVLTAFALVCVSVPGTPQANAAPSVESAKSVLRRFHFCAATADFDGYFALFHPDGVFLGTDGTERWTVAQFKEFARPHFEGESAWVFEPRVQNVTLGPEGRFAWFDEVLHSESYGECRGSGVLIRNDGDWKIGQYNLTVPIPNSLLRDVVARIRGEFPPVTRVIAVRHAEKQKDTATAKVGDDPALTELGTRRAETLAALLRDVPVDRIYATEYQRTRLTVAPTAEAKKLETQVIPARETNELARRVETDERGKTVLVAGHSNTIPALIRALGVPEVPNLSESDHDDIFVVTLSPGRAPSLLRLHVPVAP
;
A
#
# COMPACT_ATOMS: atom_id res chain seq x y z
N MET A 1 -51.26 -45.88 -50.24
CA MET A 1 -49.82 -45.64 -50.01
C MET A 1 -49.05 -46.50 -51.00
N SER A 2 -48.48 -45.85 -52.00
CA SER A 2 -48.18 -46.41 -53.31
C SER A 2 -46.84 -47.12 -53.39
N ARG A 3 -46.84 -48.22 -54.16
CA ARG A 3 -45.68 -48.93 -54.71
C ARG A 3 -44.71 -47.97 -55.41
N CYS A 4 -43.41 -48.28 -55.43
CA CYS A 4 -42.69 -48.34 -56.71
C CYS A 4 -41.32 -49.01 -56.62
N GLN A 5 -40.95 -49.62 -57.75
CA GLN A 5 -39.84 -50.53 -58.01
C GLN A 5 -38.46 -49.86 -57.93
N ARG A 6 -37.46 -50.68 -57.60
CA ARG A 6 -36.03 -50.41 -57.80
C ARG A 6 -35.68 -50.57 -59.29
N SER A 7 -35.03 -49.56 -59.86
CA SER A 7 -34.32 -49.65 -61.13
C SER A 7 -32.86 -49.26 -60.91
N VAL A 8 -31.97 -50.08 -61.44
CA VAL A 8 -30.51 -49.94 -61.47
C VAL A 8 -30.12 -48.96 -62.57
N LEU A 9 -29.13 -48.08 -62.31
CA LEU A 9 -28.39 -47.36 -63.36
C LEU A 9 -26.90 -47.33 -63.03
N VAL A 10 -26.10 -47.79 -64.00
CA VAL A 10 -24.62 -47.74 -64.10
C VAL A 10 -24.20 -46.37 -64.66
N VAL A 11 -22.91 -45.99 -64.53
CA VAL A 11 -22.07 -44.99 -65.29
C VAL A 11 -21.30 -44.11 -64.28
N SER A 12 -20.02 -43.76 -64.36
CA SER A 12 -18.85 -44.09 -65.21
C SER A 12 -17.62 -43.44 -64.54
N SER A 13 -16.44 -44.04 -64.69
CA SER A 13 -15.14 -43.49 -64.28
C SER A 13 -14.83 -42.14 -64.93
N PHE A 14 -14.25 -41.21 -64.15
CA PHE A 14 -13.36 -40.14 -64.65
C PHE A 14 -12.18 -40.00 -63.68
N VAL A 15 -10.98 -40.30 -64.17
CA VAL A 15 -9.70 -40.08 -63.50
C VAL A 15 -9.26 -38.65 -63.83
N LEU A 16 -9.10 -37.79 -62.81
CA LEU A 16 -8.49 -36.46 -62.96
C LEU A 16 -7.01 -36.55 -62.57
N THR A 17 -6.13 -36.40 -63.55
CA THR A 17 -4.67 -36.33 -63.36
C THR A 17 -4.29 -34.94 -62.82
N ALA A 18 -3.75 -34.88 -61.59
CA ALA A 18 -3.24 -33.64 -61.01
C ALA A 18 -1.82 -33.34 -61.51
N PHE A 19 -1.64 -32.22 -62.22
CA PHE A 19 -0.33 -31.66 -62.56
C PHE A 19 0.23 -30.92 -61.33
N ALA A 20 1.35 -31.42 -60.78
CA ALA A 20 2.08 -30.73 -59.71
C ALA A 20 2.92 -29.59 -60.31
N LEU A 21 2.60 -28.35 -59.96
CA LEU A 21 3.38 -27.16 -60.30
C LEU A 21 4.57 -27.07 -59.33
N VAL A 22 5.79 -27.30 -59.83
CA VAL A 22 7.02 -27.11 -59.06
C VAL A 22 7.34 -25.61 -59.03
N CYS A 23 7.10 -24.97 -57.89
CA CYS A 23 7.55 -23.60 -57.64
C CYS A 23 9.07 -23.61 -57.42
N VAL A 24 9.81 -23.05 -58.38
CA VAL A 24 11.24 -22.74 -58.21
C VAL A 24 11.36 -21.50 -57.33
N SER A 25 11.96 -21.66 -56.15
CA SER A 25 12.26 -20.57 -55.21
C SER A 25 13.44 -19.75 -55.73
N VAL A 26 13.17 -18.49 -56.09
CA VAL A 26 14.22 -17.50 -56.35
C VAL A 26 14.81 -17.06 -55.01
N PRO A 27 16.13 -17.11 -54.78
CA PRO A 27 16.73 -16.58 -53.56
C PRO A 27 16.50 -15.06 -53.49
N GLY A 28 15.88 -14.61 -52.39
CA GLY A 28 15.59 -13.20 -52.14
C GLY A 28 16.86 -12.38 -52.02
N THR A 29 16.88 -11.23 -52.70
CA THR A 29 17.88 -10.19 -52.50
C THR A 29 17.90 -9.72 -51.04
N PRO A 30 19.08 -9.45 -50.43
CA PRO A 30 19.15 -8.89 -49.09
C PRO A 30 18.37 -7.57 -49.04
N GLN A 31 17.42 -7.49 -48.11
CA GLN A 31 16.57 -6.33 -47.91
C GLN A 31 17.44 -5.13 -47.55
N ALA A 32 17.53 -4.16 -48.46
CA ALA A 32 18.24 -2.91 -48.22
C ALA A 32 17.73 -2.25 -46.92
N ASN A 33 18.66 -1.69 -46.13
CA ASN A 33 18.37 -0.96 -44.89
C ASN A 33 17.23 0.05 -45.10
N ALA A 34 16.03 -0.29 -44.62
CA ALA A 34 14.84 0.54 -44.79
C ALA A 34 15.06 1.93 -44.20
N ALA A 35 14.42 2.97 -44.74
CA ALA A 35 14.51 4.32 -44.16
C ALA A 35 14.02 4.33 -42.69
N PRO A 36 14.58 5.18 -41.82
CA PRO A 36 14.13 5.24 -40.42
C PRO A 36 12.68 5.73 -40.39
N SER A 37 11.83 5.01 -39.66
CA SER A 37 10.43 5.40 -39.48
C SER A 37 10.00 5.29 -38.01
N VAL A 38 9.01 6.09 -37.63
CA VAL A 38 8.38 6.03 -36.30
C VAL A 38 7.90 4.61 -35.99
N GLU A 39 7.34 3.91 -36.98
CA GLU A 39 6.82 2.54 -36.80
C GLU A 39 7.94 1.52 -36.55
N SER A 40 9.07 1.65 -37.26
CA SER A 40 10.25 0.78 -37.04
C SER A 40 10.85 0.95 -35.64
N ALA A 41 10.73 2.14 -35.05
CA ALA A 41 11.17 2.39 -33.68
C ALA A 41 10.15 1.85 -32.65
N LYS A 42 8.85 2.02 -32.91
CA LYS A 42 7.77 1.45 -32.06
C LYS A 42 7.79 -0.07 -32.03
N SER A 43 8.17 -0.74 -33.12
CA SER A 43 8.28 -2.21 -33.13
C SER A 43 9.34 -2.72 -32.16
N VAL A 44 10.46 -2.00 -31.97
CA VAL A 44 11.48 -2.34 -30.96
C VAL A 44 10.90 -2.28 -29.55
N LEU A 45 10.15 -1.23 -29.20
CA LEU A 45 9.51 -1.12 -27.88
C LEU A 45 8.47 -2.22 -27.65
N ARG A 46 7.65 -2.55 -28.66
CA ARG A 46 6.71 -3.68 -28.55
C ARG A 46 7.43 -5.02 -28.40
N ARG A 47 8.53 -5.23 -29.13
CA ARG A 47 9.34 -6.45 -29.00
C ARG A 47 9.99 -6.53 -27.62
N PHE A 48 10.43 -5.41 -27.07
CA PHE A 48 11.00 -5.32 -25.73
C PHE A 48 10.02 -5.80 -24.65
N HIS A 49 8.79 -5.28 -24.66
CA HIS A 49 7.75 -5.74 -23.72
C HIS A 49 7.32 -7.18 -23.98
N PHE A 50 7.22 -7.59 -25.24
CA PHE A 50 6.90 -8.98 -25.59
C PHE A 50 7.95 -9.97 -25.05
N CYS A 51 9.24 -9.70 -25.28
CA CYS A 51 10.31 -10.57 -24.80
C CYS A 51 10.32 -10.69 -23.27
N ALA A 52 10.05 -9.60 -22.54
CA ALA A 52 9.91 -9.66 -21.09
C ALA A 52 8.70 -10.49 -20.65
N ALA A 53 7.55 -10.29 -21.31
CA ALA A 53 6.32 -11.02 -20.99
C ALA A 53 6.44 -12.54 -21.26
N THR A 54 7.26 -12.94 -22.22
CA THR A 54 7.49 -14.37 -22.58
C THR A 54 8.83 -14.91 -22.06
N ALA A 55 9.51 -14.21 -21.16
CA ALA A 55 10.82 -14.59 -20.63
C ALA A 55 11.89 -14.91 -21.69
N ASP A 56 11.85 -14.26 -22.86
CA ASP A 56 12.87 -14.35 -23.91
C ASP A 56 14.07 -13.45 -23.57
N PHE A 57 14.99 -13.96 -22.75
CA PHE A 57 16.15 -13.23 -22.24
C PHE A 57 17.06 -12.71 -23.37
N ASP A 58 17.42 -13.59 -24.31
CA ASP A 58 18.35 -13.23 -25.39
C ASP A 58 17.71 -12.24 -26.36
N GLY A 59 16.43 -12.42 -26.71
CA GLY A 59 15.67 -11.49 -27.52
C GLY A 59 15.49 -10.13 -26.83
N TYR A 60 15.22 -10.11 -25.53
CA TYR A 60 15.09 -8.88 -24.74
C TYR A 60 16.38 -8.06 -24.76
N PHE A 61 17.50 -8.70 -24.48
CA PHE A 61 18.79 -8.02 -24.39
C PHE A 61 19.45 -7.74 -25.75
N ALA A 62 19.06 -8.44 -26.81
CA ALA A 62 19.49 -8.12 -28.18
C ALA A 62 18.96 -6.75 -28.66
N LEU A 63 17.92 -6.21 -28.01
CA LEU A 63 17.35 -4.90 -28.35
C LEU A 63 18.13 -3.74 -27.74
N PHE A 64 19.02 -3.97 -26.78
CA PHE A 64 19.84 -2.89 -26.20
C PHE A 64 21.06 -2.58 -27.06
N HIS A 65 21.46 -1.30 -27.04
CA HIS A 65 22.77 -0.89 -27.50
C HIS A 65 23.83 -1.42 -26.50
N PRO A 66 25.05 -1.81 -26.93
CA PRO A 66 26.10 -2.29 -26.01
C PRO A 66 26.40 -1.30 -24.87
N ASP A 67 26.45 0.00 -25.19
CA ASP A 67 26.63 1.09 -24.22
C ASP A 67 25.31 1.60 -23.60
N GLY A 68 24.25 0.81 -23.72
CA GLY A 68 22.93 1.17 -23.23
C GLY A 68 22.88 1.26 -21.70
N VAL A 69 21.91 2.03 -21.21
CA VAL A 69 21.62 2.14 -19.78
C VAL A 69 20.15 1.90 -19.48
N PHE A 70 19.89 1.21 -18.37
CA PHE A 70 18.55 1.06 -17.82
C PHE A 70 18.47 1.81 -16.48
N LEU A 71 17.44 2.63 -16.34
CA LEU A 71 17.07 3.29 -15.08
C LEU A 71 15.82 2.61 -14.55
N GLY A 72 15.96 2.03 -13.36
CA GLY A 72 14.86 1.39 -12.66
C GLY A 72 13.98 2.39 -11.91
N THR A 73 13.04 1.88 -11.13
CA THR A 73 12.06 2.74 -10.44
C THR A 73 12.64 3.35 -9.16
N ASP A 74 13.68 2.75 -8.58
CA ASP A 74 14.42 3.34 -7.47
C ASP A 74 15.49 4.32 -7.98
N GLY A 75 15.62 5.48 -7.31
CA GLY A 75 16.51 6.56 -7.74
C GLY A 75 18.01 6.20 -7.76
N THR A 76 18.40 5.08 -7.15
CA THR A 76 19.78 4.56 -7.16
C THR A 76 20.03 3.57 -8.31
N GLU A 77 18.99 3.14 -9.01
CA GLU A 77 19.07 2.14 -10.06
C GLU A 77 19.51 2.76 -11.39
N ARG A 78 20.82 2.71 -11.64
CA ARG A 78 21.42 3.02 -12.95
C ARG A 78 22.34 1.88 -13.36
N TRP A 79 21.88 1.06 -14.29
CA TRP A 79 22.62 -0.12 -14.74
C TRP A 79 23.14 0.06 -16.16
N THR A 80 24.40 -0.31 -16.38
CA THR A 80 24.87 -0.68 -17.73
C THR A 80 24.15 -1.95 -18.19
N VAL A 81 24.10 -2.23 -19.49
CA VAL A 81 23.48 -3.47 -20.01
C VAL A 81 24.12 -4.73 -19.40
N ALA A 82 25.43 -4.73 -19.17
CA ALA A 82 26.12 -5.87 -18.55
C ALA A 82 25.62 -6.12 -17.12
N GLN A 83 25.57 -5.07 -16.29
CA GLN A 83 25.04 -5.17 -14.93
C GLN A 83 23.55 -5.54 -14.91
N PHE A 84 22.77 -4.96 -15.82
CA PHE A 84 21.34 -5.24 -15.91
C PHE A 84 21.08 -6.69 -16.33
N LYS A 85 21.87 -7.26 -17.24
CA LYS A 85 21.80 -8.68 -17.61
C LYS A 85 22.02 -9.61 -16.42
N GLU A 86 23.02 -9.33 -15.60
CA GLU A 86 23.33 -10.14 -14.41
C GLU A 86 22.17 -10.09 -13.42
N PHE A 87 21.66 -8.89 -13.14
CA PHE A 87 20.50 -8.68 -12.27
C PHE A 87 19.22 -9.34 -12.81
N ALA A 88 18.95 -9.20 -14.11
CA ALA A 88 17.73 -9.65 -14.76
C ALA A 88 17.65 -11.17 -14.90
N ARG A 89 18.79 -11.87 -15.00
CA ARG A 89 18.86 -13.31 -15.30
C ARG A 89 17.90 -14.17 -14.48
N PRO A 90 17.88 -14.11 -13.13
CA PRO A 90 16.95 -14.91 -12.34
C PRO A 90 15.47 -14.62 -12.63
N HIS A 91 15.13 -13.41 -13.10
CA HIS A 91 13.75 -13.05 -13.44
C HIS A 91 13.26 -13.66 -14.76
N PHE A 92 14.16 -14.12 -15.63
CA PHE A 92 13.83 -14.74 -16.92
C PHE A 92 13.87 -16.27 -16.89
N GLU A 93 14.07 -16.90 -15.73
CA GLU A 93 14.09 -18.37 -15.61
C GLU A 93 12.68 -18.99 -15.59
N GLY A 94 11.64 -18.18 -15.35
CA GLY A 94 10.24 -18.61 -15.34
C GLY A 94 9.54 -18.50 -16.70
N GLU A 95 8.21 -18.65 -16.69
CA GLU A 95 7.36 -18.51 -17.90
C GLU A 95 7.14 -17.05 -18.33
N SER A 96 7.41 -16.09 -17.43
CA SER A 96 7.35 -14.65 -17.68
C SER A 96 8.33 -13.93 -16.76
N ALA A 97 8.82 -12.76 -17.20
CA ALA A 97 9.63 -11.87 -16.37
C ALA A 97 8.79 -10.66 -15.94
N TRP A 98 8.95 -9.51 -16.60
CA TRP A 98 8.21 -8.29 -16.30
C TRP A 98 7.12 -8.03 -17.33
N VAL A 99 5.86 -8.14 -16.90
CA VAL A 99 4.70 -7.89 -17.77
C VAL A 99 4.29 -6.42 -17.69
N PHE A 100 4.52 -5.70 -18.78
CA PHE A 100 4.06 -4.34 -19.00
C PHE A 100 3.26 -4.26 -20.30
N GLU A 101 2.03 -3.80 -20.21
CA GLU A 101 1.12 -3.65 -21.36
C GLU A 101 1.14 -2.20 -21.88
N PRO A 102 1.62 -1.96 -23.11
CA PRO A 102 1.60 -0.61 -23.68
C PRO A 102 0.17 -0.11 -23.92
N ARG A 103 -0.11 1.11 -23.43
CA ARG A 103 -1.38 1.82 -23.64
C ARG A 103 -1.23 2.99 -24.60
N VAL A 104 -0.13 3.72 -24.47
CA VAL A 104 0.23 4.84 -25.35
C VAL A 104 1.71 4.71 -25.68
N GLN A 105 2.07 4.95 -26.94
CA GLN A 105 3.47 4.99 -27.38
C GLN A 105 3.69 6.20 -28.29
N ASN A 106 4.51 7.13 -27.81
CA ASN A 106 4.95 8.30 -28.54
C ASN A 106 6.42 8.11 -28.92
N VAL A 107 6.74 8.33 -30.19
CA VAL A 107 8.11 8.26 -30.70
C VAL A 107 8.30 9.41 -31.65
N THR A 108 9.41 10.12 -31.50
CA THR A 108 9.81 11.18 -32.42
C THR A 108 11.22 10.88 -32.91
N LEU A 109 11.39 10.92 -34.23
CA LEU A 109 12.71 10.77 -34.84
C LEU A 109 13.49 12.08 -34.69
N GLY A 110 14.75 11.96 -34.28
CA GLY A 110 15.68 13.07 -34.31
C GLY A 110 16.12 13.43 -35.72
N PRO A 111 16.83 14.56 -35.88
CA PRO A 111 17.45 14.93 -37.14
C PRO A 111 18.30 13.79 -37.69
N GLU A 112 18.30 13.63 -39.01
CA GLU A 112 19.05 12.57 -39.73
C GLU A 112 18.61 11.13 -39.40
N GLY A 113 17.62 10.91 -38.54
CA GLY A 113 17.07 9.59 -38.24
C GLY A 113 18.05 8.62 -37.57
N ARG A 114 19.09 9.14 -36.91
CA ARG A 114 20.07 8.36 -36.12
C ARG A 114 19.62 8.07 -34.69
N PHE A 115 18.75 8.92 -34.15
CA PHE A 115 18.20 8.81 -32.80
C PHE A 115 16.69 8.94 -32.84
N ALA A 116 16.01 8.40 -31.85
CA ALA A 116 14.60 8.68 -31.58
C ALA A 116 14.38 8.80 -30.07
N TRP A 117 13.62 9.79 -29.62
CA TRP A 117 13.13 9.84 -28.24
C TRP A 117 11.73 9.26 -28.17
N PHE A 118 11.43 8.62 -27.04
CA PHE A 118 10.13 8.01 -26.81
C PHE A 118 9.66 8.22 -25.38
N ASP A 119 8.35 8.22 -25.24
CA ASP A 119 7.63 8.05 -23.99
C ASP A 119 6.44 7.11 -24.23
N GLU A 120 6.15 6.27 -23.25
CA GLU A 120 5.06 5.33 -23.29
C GLU A 120 4.35 5.24 -21.95
N VAL A 121 3.04 5.05 -22.00
CA VAL A 121 2.22 4.71 -20.83
C VAL A 121 2.02 3.21 -20.84
N LEU A 122 2.31 2.58 -19.71
CA LEU A 122 2.29 1.13 -19.51
C LEU A 122 1.31 0.80 -18.38
N HIS A 123 0.70 -0.37 -18.43
CA HIS A 123 0.00 -0.96 -17.30
C HIS A 123 0.73 -2.22 -16.82
N SER A 124 0.86 -2.38 -15.50
CA SER A 124 1.36 -3.58 -14.84
C SER A 124 0.46 -3.90 -13.66
N GLU A 125 0.15 -5.18 -13.44
CA GLU A 125 -0.65 -5.59 -12.27
C GLU A 125 0.02 -5.23 -10.95
N SER A 126 1.36 -5.31 -10.87
CA SER A 126 2.11 -5.04 -9.65
C SER A 126 2.39 -3.56 -9.41
N TYR A 127 2.64 -2.80 -10.48
CA TYR A 127 3.04 -1.39 -10.38
C TYR A 127 1.92 -0.38 -10.71
N GLY A 128 0.79 -0.84 -11.25
CA GLY A 128 -0.26 0.02 -11.76
C GLY A 128 0.13 0.70 -13.08
N GLU A 129 -0.20 1.99 -13.22
CA GLU A 129 0.25 2.79 -14.37
C GLU A 129 1.73 3.11 -14.24
N CYS A 130 2.51 2.88 -15.29
CA CYS A 130 3.93 3.17 -15.39
C CYS A 130 4.22 4.04 -16.61
N ARG A 131 5.37 4.70 -16.60
CA ARG A 131 5.92 5.42 -17.74
C ARG A 131 7.27 4.84 -18.13
N GLY A 132 7.35 4.32 -19.35
CA GLY A 132 8.62 4.06 -20.03
C GLY A 132 9.06 5.30 -20.79
N SER A 133 10.33 5.65 -20.76
CA SER A 133 10.87 6.78 -21.54
C SER A 133 12.32 6.55 -21.88
N GLY A 134 12.82 7.17 -22.95
CA GLY A 134 14.24 7.04 -23.27
C GLY A 134 14.60 7.38 -24.70
N VAL A 135 15.72 6.79 -25.14
CA VAL A 135 16.31 7.04 -26.46
C VAL A 135 16.61 5.72 -27.16
N LEU A 136 16.19 5.65 -28.42
CA LEU A 136 16.63 4.64 -29.37
C LEU A 136 17.79 5.21 -30.21
N ILE A 137 18.82 4.39 -30.42
CA ILE A 137 19.98 4.67 -31.27
C ILE A 137 19.88 3.74 -32.48
N ARG A 138 20.19 4.26 -33.66
CA ARG A 138 20.21 3.47 -34.88
C ARG A 138 21.62 3.06 -35.25
N ASN A 139 21.88 1.75 -35.30
CA ASN A 139 23.17 1.16 -35.69
C ASN A 139 22.96 0.26 -36.90
N ASP A 140 23.70 0.49 -37.99
CA ASP A 140 23.69 -0.34 -39.19
C ASP A 140 22.29 -0.64 -39.79
N GLY A 141 21.32 0.26 -39.54
CA GLY A 141 19.95 0.13 -40.02
C GLY A 141 18.94 -0.25 -38.92
N ASP A 142 19.41 -0.81 -37.81
CA ASP A 142 18.59 -1.34 -36.72
C ASP A 142 18.48 -0.38 -35.54
N TRP A 143 17.29 -0.28 -34.96
CA TRP A 143 17.06 0.45 -33.72
C TRP A 143 17.47 -0.37 -32.50
N LYS A 144 18.16 0.28 -31.57
CA LYS A 144 18.58 -0.27 -30.28
C LYS A 144 18.24 0.69 -29.15
N ILE A 145 17.91 0.14 -27.98
CA ILE A 145 17.65 0.91 -26.76
C ILE A 145 18.99 1.42 -26.22
N GLY A 146 19.21 2.73 -26.35
CA GLY A 146 20.37 3.41 -25.75
C GLY A 146 20.12 3.83 -24.31
N GLN A 147 18.89 4.21 -23.99
CA GLN A 147 18.43 4.44 -22.63
C GLN A 147 16.99 4.00 -22.49
N TYR A 148 16.68 3.30 -21.39
CA TYR A 148 15.32 3.04 -20.94
C TYR A 148 15.17 3.50 -19.50
N ASN A 149 14.15 4.29 -19.21
CA ASN A 149 13.81 4.80 -17.89
C ASN A 149 12.38 4.38 -17.55
N LEU A 150 12.26 3.52 -16.54
CA LEU A 150 10.97 3.08 -16.02
C LEU A 150 10.62 3.87 -14.76
N THR A 151 9.47 4.53 -14.76
CA THR A 151 9.02 5.33 -13.62
C THR A 151 7.56 5.02 -13.28
N VAL A 152 7.22 5.04 -11.99
CA VAL A 152 5.83 5.05 -11.52
C VAL A 152 5.39 6.51 -11.36
N PRO A 153 4.57 7.08 -12.26
CA PRO A 153 4.10 8.44 -12.14
C PRO A 153 3.21 8.60 -10.90
N ILE A 154 3.56 9.54 -10.03
CA ILE A 154 2.76 9.85 -8.84
C ILE A 154 1.69 10.88 -9.22
N PRO A 155 0.38 10.58 -9.01
CA PRO A 155 -0.67 11.57 -9.17
C PRO A 155 -0.38 12.80 -8.32
N ASN A 156 -0.55 14.00 -8.89
CA ASN A 156 -0.23 15.26 -8.18
C ASN A 156 -0.96 15.41 -6.84
N SER A 157 -2.16 14.83 -6.70
CA SER A 157 -2.91 14.80 -5.44
C SER A 157 -2.24 13.99 -4.33
N LEU A 158 -1.42 12.99 -4.68
CA LEU A 158 -0.72 12.10 -3.76
C LEU A 158 0.73 12.52 -3.51
N LEU A 159 1.27 13.47 -4.27
CA LEU A 159 2.70 13.82 -4.24
C LEU A 159 3.19 14.19 -2.84
N ARG A 160 2.44 15.03 -2.12
CA ARG A 160 2.83 15.44 -0.76
C ARG A 160 2.89 14.27 0.22
N ASP A 161 1.94 13.35 0.13
CA ASP A 161 1.88 12.16 1.01
C ASP A 161 3.03 11.19 0.70
N VAL A 162 3.34 11.00 -0.58
CA VAL A 162 4.48 10.18 -1.01
C VAL A 162 5.80 10.78 -0.53
N VAL A 163 5.97 12.10 -0.67
CA VAL A 163 7.17 12.80 -0.16
C VAL A 163 7.31 12.63 1.36
N ALA A 164 6.22 12.79 2.12
CA ALA A 164 6.25 12.58 3.56
C ALA A 164 6.68 11.16 3.92
N ARG A 165 6.16 10.15 3.21
CA ARG A 165 6.56 8.74 3.39
C ARG A 165 8.04 8.50 3.10
N ILE A 166 8.55 9.04 2.00
CA ILE A 166 9.97 8.91 1.60
C ILE A 166 10.89 9.54 2.65
N ARG A 167 10.51 10.68 3.21
CA ARG A 167 11.28 11.36 4.25
C ARG A 167 11.16 10.72 5.64
N GLY A 168 10.35 9.67 5.78
CA GLY A 168 10.02 9.11 7.10
C GLY A 168 9.18 10.05 7.97
N GLU A 169 8.60 11.10 7.38
CA GLU A 169 7.71 12.07 8.03
C GLU A 169 6.29 11.50 8.15
N PHE A 170 6.15 10.28 8.68
CA PHE A 170 4.87 9.90 9.28
C PHE A 170 4.75 10.71 10.56
N PRO A 171 3.67 11.49 10.79
CA PRO A 171 3.29 11.76 12.17
C PRO A 171 3.28 10.41 12.89
N PRO A 172 4.00 10.23 14.01
CA PRO A 172 4.06 8.92 14.63
C PRO A 172 2.63 8.47 14.99
N VAL A 173 2.42 7.17 15.08
CA VAL A 173 1.10 6.63 15.44
C VAL A 173 0.75 7.11 16.84
N THR A 174 -0.32 7.90 16.98
CA THR A 174 -0.86 8.26 18.29
C THR A 174 -1.69 7.10 18.81
N ARG A 175 -1.47 6.72 20.06
CA ARG A 175 -2.27 5.68 20.75
C ARG A 175 -2.97 6.32 21.94
N VAL A 176 -4.29 6.14 22.05
CA VAL A 176 -5.04 6.55 23.24
C VAL A 176 -5.48 5.30 23.98
N ILE A 177 -4.91 5.09 25.16
CA ILE A 177 -5.32 4.05 26.11
C ILE A 177 -6.37 4.69 27.02
N ALA A 178 -7.63 4.36 26.82
CA ALA A 178 -8.75 4.94 27.53
C ALA A 178 -9.35 3.92 28.51
N VAL A 179 -9.47 4.30 29.77
CA VAL A 179 -10.02 3.48 30.86
C VAL A 179 -11.11 4.25 31.60
N ARG A 180 -12.16 3.55 32.04
CA ARG A 180 -13.04 4.11 33.06
C ARG A 180 -12.33 4.04 34.42
N HIS A 181 -12.66 4.93 35.34
CA HIS A 181 -12.17 4.80 36.72
C HIS A 181 -12.51 3.43 37.31
N ALA A 182 -11.66 2.97 38.21
CA ALA A 182 -11.88 1.79 39.02
C ALA A 182 -13.02 1.99 40.06
N GLU A 183 -13.37 0.92 40.75
CA GLU A 183 -14.49 0.83 41.68
C GLU A 183 -14.37 1.87 42.81
N LYS A 184 -15.32 2.80 42.89
CA LYS A 184 -15.40 3.85 43.92
C LYS A 184 -16.19 3.39 45.15
N GLN A 185 -15.90 3.97 46.31
CA GLN A 185 -16.74 3.79 47.50
C GLN A 185 -18.17 4.26 47.19
N LYS A 186 -19.18 3.52 47.66
CA LYS A 186 -20.58 3.91 47.50
C LYS A 186 -20.85 5.16 48.33
N ASP A 187 -21.71 6.02 47.80
CA ASP A 187 -22.20 7.17 48.52
C ASP A 187 -23.01 6.63 49.72
N THR A 188 -22.46 6.82 50.92
CA THR A 188 -23.11 6.38 52.17
C THR A 188 -24.37 7.21 52.40
N ALA A 189 -25.27 6.79 53.31
CA ALA A 189 -26.44 7.61 53.69
C ALA A 189 -26.07 8.99 54.25
N THR A 190 -24.79 9.21 54.59
CA THR A 190 -24.19 10.47 55.03
C THR A 190 -23.49 11.25 53.91
N ALA A 191 -23.47 10.73 52.69
CA ALA A 191 -22.79 11.37 51.58
C ALA A 191 -23.47 12.69 51.22
N LYS A 192 -22.69 13.77 51.17
CA LYS A 192 -23.19 15.09 50.82
C LYS A 192 -23.26 15.22 49.30
N VAL A 193 -24.18 16.06 48.83
CA VAL A 193 -24.21 16.47 47.42
C VAL A 193 -22.86 17.11 47.09
N GLY A 194 -22.13 16.52 46.14
CA GLY A 194 -20.77 16.93 45.78
C GLY A 194 -19.66 16.05 46.35
N ASP A 195 -19.97 14.96 47.06
CA ASP A 195 -18.95 14.00 47.48
C ASP A 195 -18.23 13.36 46.27
N ASP A 196 -16.90 13.32 46.37
CA ASP A 196 -16.00 12.72 45.37
C ASP A 196 -15.30 11.53 46.01
N PRO A 197 -15.97 10.37 46.09
CA PRO A 197 -15.48 9.24 46.88
C PRO A 197 -14.19 8.66 46.30
N ALA A 198 -13.33 8.22 47.22
CA ALA A 198 -12.10 7.49 46.90
C ALA A 198 -12.41 6.10 46.29
N LEU A 199 -11.35 5.42 45.83
CA LEU A 199 -11.45 4.04 45.38
C LEU A 199 -11.72 3.09 46.56
N THR A 200 -12.39 1.98 46.26
CA THR A 200 -12.45 0.82 47.16
C THR A 200 -11.11 0.09 47.17
N GLU A 201 -10.94 -0.91 48.04
CA GLU A 201 -9.77 -1.80 48.01
C GLU A 201 -9.66 -2.52 46.66
N LEU A 202 -10.77 -3.03 46.12
CA LEU A 202 -10.82 -3.64 44.79
C LEU A 202 -10.40 -2.65 43.70
N GLY A 203 -10.90 -1.42 43.77
CA GLY A 203 -10.54 -0.37 42.82
C GLY A 203 -9.05 0.01 42.90
N THR A 204 -8.46 -0.04 44.09
CA THR A 204 -7.02 0.19 44.30
C THR A 204 -6.20 -0.93 43.65
N ARG A 205 -6.56 -2.20 43.86
CA ARG A 205 -5.89 -3.35 43.18
C ARG A 205 -6.01 -3.28 41.66
N ARG A 206 -7.13 -2.77 41.14
CA ARG A 206 -7.32 -2.56 39.71
C ARG A 206 -6.39 -1.47 39.17
N ALA A 207 -6.23 -0.37 39.90
CA ALA A 207 -5.28 0.69 39.54
C ALA A 207 -3.82 0.17 39.50
N GLU A 208 -3.44 -0.69 40.45
CA GLU A 208 -2.14 -1.37 40.45
C GLU A 208 -2.00 -2.35 39.28
N THR A 209 -3.06 -3.11 38.98
CA THR A 209 -3.11 -4.03 37.82
C THR A 209 -2.90 -3.28 36.52
N LEU A 210 -3.56 -2.12 36.34
CA LEU A 210 -3.37 -1.25 35.19
C LEU A 210 -1.90 -0.81 35.04
N ALA A 211 -1.26 -0.39 36.14
CA ALA A 211 0.15 -0.02 36.12
C ALA A 211 1.06 -1.21 35.76
N ALA A 212 0.74 -2.41 36.25
CA ALA A 212 1.48 -3.62 35.91
C ALA A 212 1.36 -4.00 34.44
N LEU A 213 0.16 -3.89 33.84
CA LEU A 213 -0.07 -4.13 32.41
C LEU A 213 0.68 -3.13 31.53
N LEU A 214 0.71 -1.87 31.94
CA LEU A 214 1.34 -0.79 31.18
C LEU A 214 2.85 -0.68 31.45
N ARG A 215 3.45 -1.61 32.20
CA ARG A 215 4.88 -1.58 32.59
C ARG A 215 5.81 -1.38 31.39
N ASP A 216 5.59 -2.13 30.31
CA ASP A 216 6.44 -2.09 29.11
C ASP A 216 5.86 -1.22 27.99
N VAL A 217 4.72 -0.57 28.24
CA VAL A 217 4.10 0.36 27.30
C VAL A 217 4.70 1.77 27.49
N PRO A 218 5.25 2.42 26.45
CA PRO A 218 5.82 3.76 26.56
C PRO A 218 4.70 4.80 26.61
N VAL A 219 4.11 5.02 27.79
CA VAL A 219 3.14 6.09 28.02
C VAL A 219 3.89 7.41 28.10
N ASP A 220 3.48 8.41 27.31
CA ASP A 220 4.10 9.74 27.26
C ASP A 220 3.29 10.80 28.02
N ARG A 221 1.98 10.60 28.13
CA ARG A 221 1.05 11.55 28.74
C ARG A 221 -0.08 10.83 29.47
N ILE A 222 -0.50 11.39 30.60
CA ILE A 222 -1.63 10.88 31.40
C ILE A 222 -2.64 12.00 31.62
N TYR A 223 -3.90 11.73 31.29
CA TYR A 223 -5.04 12.58 31.60
C TYR A 223 -6.02 11.87 32.53
N ALA A 224 -6.63 12.63 33.43
CA ALA A 224 -7.77 12.18 34.21
C ALA A 224 -8.79 13.29 34.31
N THR A 225 -10.06 12.93 34.53
CA THR A 225 -11.05 13.94 34.90
C THR A 225 -10.75 14.54 36.28
N GLU A 226 -11.44 15.62 36.63
CA GLU A 226 -11.28 16.33 37.91
C GLU A 226 -11.56 15.48 39.15
N TYR A 227 -12.29 14.38 38.98
CA TYR A 227 -12.71 13.51 40.07
C TYR A 227 -11.56 12.69 40.66
N GLN A 228 -11.61 12.48 41.97
CA GLN A 228 -10.63 11.73 42.75
C GLN A 228 -10.51 10.29 42.24
N ARG A 229 -11.63 9.63 41.93
CA ARG A 229 -11.64 8.25 41.43
C ARG A 229 -10.86 8.06 40.13
N THR A 230 -10.94 9.00 39.17
CA THR A 230 -10.19 8.90 37.91
C THR A 230 -8.71 9.16 38.15
N ARG A 231 -8.37 10.17 38.96
CA ARG A 231 -6.98 10.46 39.35
C ARG A 231 -6.32 9.29 40.09
N LEU A 232 -7.00 8.69 41.06
CA LEU A 232 -6.51 7.53 41.81
C LEU A 232 -6.35 6.29 40.93
N THR A 233 -7.17 6.14 39.89
CA THR A 233 -7.08 4.98 38.97
C THR A 233 -5.75 4.98 38.18
N VAL A 234 -5.26 6.16 37.80
CA VAL A 234 -4.01 6.29 37.03
C VAL A 234 -2.79 6.58 37.89
N ALA A 235 -2.97 6.92 39.18
CA ALA A 235 -1.88 7.30 40.08
C ALA A 235 -0.73 6.26 40.14
N PRO A 236 -0.98 4.93 40.26
CA PRO A 236 0.11 3.95 40.25
C PRO A 236 0.88 3.93 38.92
N THR A 237 0.20 4.16 37.79
CA THR A 237 0.85 4.24 36.48
C THR A 237 1.68 5.53 36.38
N ALA A 238 1.14 6.65 36.84
CA ALA A 238 1.81 7.94 36.86
C ALA A 238 3.10 7.91 37.69
N GLU A 239 3.06 7.30 38.87
CA GLU A 239 4.23 7.10 39.72
C GLU A 239 5.29 6.21 39.04
N ALA A 240 4.89 5.04 38.54
CA ALA A 240 5.79 4.09 37.90
C ALA A 240 6.47 4.68 36.64
N LYS A 241 5.73 5.51 35.88
CA LYS A 241 6.23 6.18 34.66
C LYS A 241 6.91 7.51 34.93
N LYS A 242 6.86 8.01 36.18
CA LYS A 242 7.36 9.34 36.58
C LYS A 242 6.73 10.47 35.76
N LEU A 243 5.42 10.38 35.53
CA LEU A 243 4.63 11.35 34.78
C LEU A 243 3.62 12.04 35.69
N GLU A 244 3.33 13.31 35.37
CA GLU A 244 2.23 14.02 36.01
C GLU A 244 0.89 13.68 35.34
N THR A 245 -0.16 13.56 36.16
CA THR A 245 -1.54 13.44 35.66
C THR A 245 -2.11 14.83 35.38
N GLN A 246 -2.43 15.11 34.12
CA GLN A 246 -3.08 16.34 33.73
C GLN A 246 -4.60 16.22 33.92
N VAL A 247 -5.17 17.15 34.69
CA VAL A 247 -6.59 17.17 34.98
C VAL A 247 -7.35 17.91 33.88
N ILE A 248 -8.40 17.28 33.34
CA ILE A 248 -9.30 17.89 32.35
C ILE A 248 -10.75 17.77 32.84
N PRO A 249 -11.56 18.84 32.86
CA PRO A 249 -12.96 18.74 33.24
C PRO A 249 -13.71 17.71 32.39
N ALA A 250 -14.54 16.86 33.00
CA ALA A 250 -15.27 15.79 32.32
C ALA A 250 -16.14 16.32 31.15
N ARG A 251 -16.66 17.55 31.28
CA ARG A 251 -17.42 18.26 30.25
C ARG A 251 -16.58 18.69 29.03
N GLU A 252 -15.26 18.68 29.12
CA GLU A 252 -14.31 19.11 28.07
C GLU A 252 -13.73 17.92 27.29
N THR A 253 -14.46 16.81 27.20
CA THR A 253 -14.03 15.60 26.47
C THR A 253 -13.65 15.88 25.00
N ASN A 254 -14.39 16.76 24.32
CA ASN A 254 -14.08 17.15 22.93
C ASN A 254 -12.77 17.95 22.81
N GLU A 255 -12.44 18.74 23.83
CA GLU A 255 -11.19 19.49 23.87
C GLU A 255 -10.00 18.54 24.08
N LEU A 256 -10.15 17.53 24.94
CA LEU A 256 -9.16 16.45 25.06
C LEU A 256 -8.95 15.73 23.72
N ALA A 257 -10.02 15.39 23.00
CA ALA A 257 -9.89 14.77 21.68
C ALA A 257 -9.07 15.64 20.72
N ARG A 258 -9.35 16.96 20.67
CA ARG A 258 -8.57 17.90 19.84
C ARG A 258 -7.10 17.94 20.24
N ARG A 259 -6.79 18.02 21.53
CA ARG A 259 -5.40 18.02 22.02
C ARG A 259 -4.66 16.74 21.66
N VAL A 260 -5.34 15.59 21.71
CA VAL A 260 -4.77 14.32 21.23
C VAL A 260 -4.43 14.41 19.74
N GLU A 261 -5.31 14.99 18.93
CA GLU A 261 -5.14 15.12 17.49
C GLU A 261 -4.11 16.18 17.07
N THR A 262 -3.80 17.16 17.93
CA THR A 262 -2.85 18.25 17.65
C THR A 262 -1.54 18.12 18.40
N ASP A 263 -1.59 18.15 19.73
CA ASP A 263 -0.44 18.39 20.62
C ASP A 263 0.23 17.08 21.05
N GLU A 264 -0.55 16.00 21.06
CA GLU A 264 -0.09 14.66 21.44
C GLU A 264 0.11 13.72 20.22
N ARG A 265 0.33 14.31 19.03
CA ARG A 265 0.67 13.56 17.83
C ARG A 265 1.90 12.68 18.03
N GLY A 266 1.76 11.40 17.73
CA GLY A 266 2.82 10.41 17.84
C GLY A 266 3.12 9.87 19.22
N LYS A 267 2.31 10.22 20.21
CA LYS A 267 2.49 9.78 21.59
C LYS A 267 1.49 8.69 21.97
N THR A 268 1.80 7.97 23.04
CA THR A 268 0.86 7.12 23.75
C THR A 268 0.30 7.87 24.95
N VAL A 269 -1.02 8.12 24.91
CA VAL A 269 -1.74 8.89 25.91
C VAL A 269 -2.64 7.95 26.72
N LEU A 270 -2.47 7.92 28.04
CA LEU A 270 -3.39 7.25 28.96
C LEU A 270 -4.46 8.23 29.42
N VAL A 271 -5.73 7.83 29.38
CA VAL A 271 -6.87 8.67 29.80
C VAL A 271 -7.78 7.89 30.74
N ALA A 272 -8.05 8.45 31.93
CA ALA A 272 -9.07 7.96 32.85
C ALA A 272 -10.31 8.84 32.88
N GLY A 273 -11.47 8.23 32.67
CA GLY A 273 -12.76 8.91 32.59
C GLY A 273 -13.91 8.12 33.21
N HIS A 274 -15.11 8.30 32.67
CA HIS A 274 -16.36 7.74 33.16
C HIS A 274 -17.06 6.91 32.07
N SER A 275 -18.15 6.23 32.46
CA SER A 275 -19.04 5.47 31.57
C SER A 275 -19.54 6.29 30.38
N ASN A 276 -19.74 7.61 30.57
CA ASN A 276 -20.17 8.52 29.52
C ASN A 276 -19.01 9.23 28.78
N THR A 277 -17.92 9.59 29.46
CA THR A 277 -16.82 10.35 28.84
C THR A 277 -15.86 9.49 28.03
N ILE A 278 -15.62 8.24 28.40
CA ILE A 278 -14.76 7.34 27.61
C ILE A 278 -15.37 7.05 26.23
N PRO A 279 -16.65 6.64 26.11
CA PRO A 279 -17.24 6.45 24.79
C PRO A 279 -17.34 7.77 23.99
N ALA A 280 -17.55 8.89 24.67
CA ALA A 280 -17.56 10.19 24.01
C ALA A 280 -16.20 10.58 23.44
N LEU A 281 -15.10 10.31 24.17
CA LEU A 281 -13.74 10.52 23.68
C LEU A 281 -13.46 9.65 22.46
N ILE A 282 -13.76 8.35 22.53
CA ILE A 282 -13.51 7.41 21.44
C ILE A 282 -14.27 7.82 20.17
N ARG A 283 -15.53 8.26 20.30
CA ARG A 283 -16.31 8.83 19.18
C ARG A 283 -15.69 10.12 18.64
N ALA A 284 -15.26 11.02 19.53
CA ALA A 284 -14.66 12.29 19.14
C ALA A 284 -13.32 12.10 18.39
N LEU A 285 -12.61 11.00 18.67
CA LEU A 285 -11.41 10.57 17.93
C LEU A 285 -11.71 9.88 16.59
N GLY A 286 -12.98 9.84 16.17
CA GLY A 286 -13.39 9.36 14.85
C GLY A 286 -13.65 7.86 14.73
N VAL A 287 -13.76 7.12 15.84
CA VAL A 287 -14.16 5.71 15.81
C VAL A 287 -15.69 5.62 15.65
N PRO A 288 -16.20 4.96 14.59
CA PRO A 288 -17.62 4.96 14.27
C PRO A 288 -18.46 4.08 15.21
N GLU A 289 -17.93 2.92 15.61
CA GLU A 289 -18.62 1.96 16.47
C GLU A 289 -17.94 1.93 17.84
N VAL A 290 -18.64 2.44 18.85
CA VAL A 290 -18.12 2.53 20.21
C VAL A 290 -19.02 1.74 21.16
N PRO A 291 -18.47 0.73 21.87
CA PRO A 291 -19.24 -0.04 22.84
C PRO A 291 -19.86 0.86 23.91
N ASN A 292 -21.09 0.55 24.31
CA ASN A 292 -21.69 1.19 25.47
C ASN A 292 -21.01 0.67 26.74
N LEU A 293 -20.69 1.57 27.67
CA LEU A 293 -20.16 1.23 28.99
C LEU A 293 -21.26 1.42 30.03
N SER A 294 -21.61 0.35 30.73
CA SER A 294 -22.53 0.39 31.86
C SER A 294 -21.85 0.99 33.10
N GLU A 295 -22.65 1.33 34.12
CA GLU A 295 -22.10 1.78 35.41
C GLU A 295 -21.35 0.67 36.18
N SER A 296 -21.51 -0.60 35.82
CA SER A 296 -20.77 -1.72 36.43
C SER A 296 -19.48 -2.09 35.68
N ASP A 297 -19.25 -1.55 34.48
CA ASP A 297 -18.11 -1.95 33.65
C ASP A 297 -16.85 -1.19 34.09
N HIS A 298 -15.98 -1.84 34.86
CA HIS A 298 -14.72 -1.25 35.37
C HIS A 298 -13.47 -1.90 34.80
N ASP A 299 -13.61 -3.01 34.07
CA ASP A 299 -12.52 -3.90 33.64
C ASP A 299 -12.11 -3.71 32.18
N ASP A 300 -12.73 -2.80 31.43
CA ASP A 300 -12.37 -2.54 30.05
C ASP A 300 -11.20 -1.54 29.91
N ILE A 301 -10.27 -1.90 29.04
CA ILE A 301 -9.26 -1.01 28.48
C ILE A 301 -9.53 -0.86 26.98
N PHE A 302 -9.67 0.38 26.52
CA PHE A 302 -9.83 0.70 25.11
C PHE A 302 -8.53 1.28 24.56
N VAL A 303 -8.06 0.80 23.41
CA VAL A 303 -6.89 1.34 22.72
C VAL A 303 -7.33 1.86 21.36
N VAL A 304 -7.38 3.18 21.22
CA VAL A 304 -7.61 3.85 19.94
C VAL A 304 -6.27 4.09 19.26
N THR A 305 -6.14 3.66 18.01
CA THR A 305 -4.93 3.89 17.21
C THR A 305 -5.24 4.88 16.10
N LEU A 306 -4.53 6.01 16.11
CA LEU A 306 -4.63 7.06 15.09
C LEU A 306 -3.39 6.99 14.21
N SER A 307 -3.59 6.49 12.99
CA SER A 307 -2.54 6.41 11.96
C SER A 307 -2.82 7.44 10.87
N PRO A 308 -1.86 8.30 10.51
CA PRO A 308 -2.04 9.26 9.43
C PRO A 308 -2.49 8.60 8.12
N GLY A 309 -3.55 9.14 7.52
CA GLY A 309 -4.11 8.63 6.26
C GLY A 309 -4.85 7.29 6.37
N ARG A 310 -5.17 6.82 7.58
CA ARG A 310 -6.02 5.65 7.82
C ARG A 310 -7.17 6.00 8.76
N ALA A 311 -8.28 5.28 8.65
CA ALA A 311 -9.36 5.39 9.62
C ALA A 311 -8.86 4.96 11.03
N PRO A 312 -9.33 5.60 12.11
CA PRO A 312 -9.05 5.16 13.48
C PRO A 312 -9.47 3.71 13.71
N SER A 313 -8.66 2.95 14.45
CA SER A 313 -9.02 1.60 14.90
C SER A 313 -9.18 1.55 16.42
N LEU A 314 -10.05 0.64 16.89
CA LEU A 314 -10.32 0.42 18.31
C LEU A 314 -10.04 -1.04 18.68
N LEU A 315 -9.23 -1.24 19.71
CA LEU A 315 -9.07 -2.52 20.40
C LEU A 315 -9.72 -2.40 21.79
N ARG A 316 -10.57 -3.35 22.16
CA ARG A 316 -11.13 -3.49 23.52
C ARG A 316 -10.51 -4.70 24.18
N LEU A 317 -9.96 -4.52 25.37
CA LEU A 317 -9.40 -5.56 26.22
C LEU A 317 -10.22 -5.61 27.51
N HIS A 318 -10.67 -6.79 27.90
CA HIS A 318 -11.30 -7.02 29.19
C HIS A 318 -10.25 -7.57 30.15
N VAL A 319 -10.03 -6.86 31.26
CA VAL A 319 -9.00 -7.21 32.24
C VAL A 319 -9.62 -7.46 33.60
N PRO A 320 -9.75 -8.73 34.00
CA PRO A 320 -10.20 -9.07 35.34
C PRO A 320 -9.16 -8.61 36.38
N VAL A 321 -9.62 -8.28 37.58
CA VAL A 321 -8.69 -8.02 38.69
C VAL A 321 -8.01 -9.33 39.05
N ALA A 322 -6.69 -9.32 39.21
CA ALA A 322 -5.97 -10.47 39.73
C ALA A 322 -6.51 -10.84 41.12
N PRO A 323 -6.71 -12.15 41.41
CA PRO A 323 -7.32 -12.61 42.66
C PRO A 323 -6.57 -12.14 43.92
#